data_AF-A0A2N7LA94-F1
#
_entry.id   AF-A0A2N7LA94-F1
#
_cell.length_a   1.000
_cell.length_b   1.000
_cell.length_c   1.000
_cell.angle_alpha   90.00
_cell.angle_beta   90.00
_cell.angle_gamma   90.00
#
_symmetry.space_group_name_H-M   'P 1'
#
loop_
_entity.id
_entity.type
_entity.pdbx_description
1 polymer ?
#
loop_
_entity_poly.entity_id
_entity_poly.type
_entity_poly.pdbx_seq_one_letter_code
_entity_poly.pdbx_strand_id
1 'polypeptide(L)'
;MDHLSLFWVNPSRDKHLKAIETDFFQRVYRSLKDGTLELPPIPDVVLKLQRVCFAQTSTVKDVSTLLLDDATLTAAVIRAANSAIFSPRTNRPCHDINMAVSRLGIQRVLGIATAHAIQTLKTSSPFSEECNALLKKSATSSREFASTMALLCQKVKKYDETHRELEVEKALLIGLLADIGIYSAVKAFQHYTDEGNYLDFDIASHVFYSVSKEASRFILKSWGFDLDFIEVSTNHRIRREVDDVTYLNLATMANHLLLFRANDDAIDDHDVEITLAGAEALYELSNLNDADFRVELNGIINNCGF
;
A
#
# COMPACT_ATOMS: atom_id res chain seq x y z
N MET A 1 8.48 -6.14 -19.24
CA MET A 1 8.76 -6.40 -17.82
C MET A 1 7.51 -5.93 -17.09
N ASP A 2 6.60 -6.82 -16.70
CA ASP A 2 5.22 -6.43 -16.32
C ASP A 2 5.06 -5.91 -14.89
N HIS A 3 6.00 -5.16 -14.32
CA HIS A 3 5.97 -4.83 -12.88
C HIS A 3 6.29 -3.38 -12.59
N LEU A 4 5.27 -2.54 -12.42
CA LEU A 4 5.40 -1.30 -11.64
C LEU A 4 4.18 -0.92 -10.79
N SER A 5 2.99 -1.33 -11.21
CA SER A 5 1.89 -1.63 -10.29
C SER A 5 0.92 -2.52 -11.05
N LEU A 6 0.71 -3.75 -10.57
CA LEU A 6 0.00 -4.80 -11.33
C LEU A 6 -1.46 -4.43 -11.73
N PHE A 7 -1.97 -3.26 -11.31
CA PHE A 7 -3.36 -2.78 -11.45
C PHE A 7 -3.50 -1.62 -12.42
N TRP A 8 -2.38 -1.04 -12.85
CA TRP A 8 -2.31 0.11 -13.75
C TRP A 8 -1.73 -0.25 -15.11
N VAL A 9 -1.51 -1.54 -15.37
CA VAL A 9 -1.16 -2.09 -16.68
C VAL A 9 -2.43 -2.63 -17.34
N ASN A 10 -2.54 -2.48 -18.66
CA ASN A 10 -3.62 -3.07 -19.48
C ASN A 10 -3.29 -4.52 -19.83
N PRO A 11 -3.95 -5.53 -19.23
CA PRO A 11 -3.61 -6.93 -19.47
C PRO A 11 -4.08 -7.41 -20.85
N SER A 12 -3.48 -8.48 -21.36
CA SER A 12 -3.78 -9.01 -22.71
C SER A 12 -5.28 -9.21 -22.93
N ARG A 13 -5.86 -8.44 -23.85
CA ARG A 13 -7.32 -8.34 -24.09
C ARG A 13 -8.03 -9.69 -24.17
N ASP A 14 -7.45 -10.67 -24.86
CA ASP A 14 -8.08 -11.98 -25.08
C ASP A 14 -8.10 -12.85 -23.82
N LYS A 15 -7.05 -12.79 -22.98
CA LYS A 15 -7.02 -13.51 -21.70
C LYS A 15 -7.98 -12.88 -20.70
N HIS A 16 -8.11 -11.56 -20.74
CA HIS A 16 -9.06 -10.82 -19.95
C HIS A 16 -10.52 -11.13 -20.26
N LEU A 17 -10.87 -11.19 -21.55
CA LEU A 17 -12.21 -11.58 -21.98
C LEU A 17 -12.53 -13.01 -21.50
N LYS A 18 -11.58 -13.94 -21.60
CA LYS A 18 -11.75 -15.29 -21.05
C LYS A 18 -11.91 -15.28 -19.53
N ALA A 19 -11.18 -14.43 -18.82
CA ALA A 19 -11.23 -14.34 -17.37
C ALA A 19 -12.62 -13.90 -16.86
N ILE A 20 -13.22 -12.88 -17.47
CA ILE A 20 -14.55 -12.37 -17.08
C ILE A 20 -15.70 -13.36 -17.38
N GLU A 21 -15.48 -14.29 -18.31
CA GLU A 21 -16.42 -15.36 -18.67
C GLU A 21 -16.39 -16.54 -17.68
N THR A 22 -15.39 -16.62 -16.79
CA THR A 22 -15.26 -17.74 -15.85
C THR A 22 -16.34 -17.74 -14.77
N ASP A 23 -16.77 -18.94 -14.34
CA ASP A 23 -17.64 -19.10 -13.16
C ASP A 23 -17.00 -18.49 -11.91
N PHE A 24 -15.69 -18.65 -11.76
CA PHE A 24 -14.92 -18.06 -10.69
C PHE A 24 -15.07 -16.52 -10.63
N PHE A 25 -14.91 -15.81 -11.75
CA PHE A 25 -15.13 -14.36 -11.81
C PHE A 25 -16.54 -14.00 -11.36
N GLN A 26 -17.56 -14.71 -11.85
CA GLN A 26 -18.96 -14.45 -11.49
C GLN A 26 -19.22 -14.65 -10.00
N ARG A 27 -18.62 -15.69 -9.38
CA ARG A 27 -18.71 -15.91 -7.93
C ARG A 27 -18.07 -14.78 -7.13
N VAL A 28 -16.84 -14.39 -7.47
CA VAL A 28 -16.14 -13.30 -6.77
C VAL A 28 -16.88 -11.98 -6.93
N TYR A 29 -17.36 -11.68 -8.14
CA TYR A 29 -18.14 -10.48 -8.41
C TYR A 29 -19.47 -10.43 -7.64
N ARG A 30 -20.18 -11.56 -7.53
CA ARG A 30 -21.37 -11.67 -6.69
C ARG A 30 -21.03 -11.44 -5.22
N SER A 31 -19.99 -12.08 -4.69
CA SER A 31 -19.56 -11.86 -3.30
C SER A 31 -19.19 -10.41 -3.00
N LEU A 32 -18.57 -9.71 -3.96
CA LEU A 32 -18.30 -8.27 -3.86
C LEU A 32 -19.59 -7.45 -3.80
N LYS A 33 -20.56 -7.75 -4.68
CA LYS A 33 -21.85 -7.06 -4.76
C LYS A 33 -22.68 -7.27 -3.50
N ASP A 34 -22.66 -8.49 -2.97
CA ASP A 34 -23.43 -8.89 -1.79
C ASP A 34 -22.70 -8.52 -0.48
N GLY A 35 -21.46 -8.02 -0.56
CA GLY A 35 -20.65 -7.65 0.59
C GLY A 35 -20.19 -8.84 1.43
N THR A 36 -20.13 -10.03 0.83
CA THR A 36 -19.74 -11.29 1.47
C THR A 36 -18.32 -11.74 1.11
N LEU A 37 -17.59 -10.94 0.32
CA LEU A 37 -16.18 -11.23 0.03
C LEU A 37 -15.39 -11.30 1.35
N GLU A 38 -14.64 -12.38 1.52
CA GLU A 38 -13.87 -12.58 2.74
C GLU A 38 -12.78 -11.51 2.90
N LEU A 39 -12.79 -10.85 4.05
CA LEU A 39 -11.79 -9.85 4.38
C LEU A 39 -10.43 -10.50 4.70
N PRO A 40 -9.32 -9.84 4.36
CA PRO A 40 -8.00 -10.29 4.78
C PRO A 40 -7.91 -10.31 6.32
N PRO A 41 -7.27 -11.34 6.92
CA PRO A 41 -7.13 -11.43 8.36
C PRO A 41 -6.06 -10.44 8.86
N ILE A 42 -6.47 -9.25 9.29
CA ILE A 42 -5.58 -8.30 10.00
C ILE A 42 -5.45 -8.74 11.47
N PRO A 43 -4.24 -8.68 12.06
CA PRO A 43 -4.05 -8.95 13.48
C PRO A 43 -4.93 -8.07 14.38
N ASP A 44 -5.59 -8.67 15.37
CA ASP A 44 -6.46 -7.97 16.32
C ASP A 44 -5.77 -6.78 16.99
N VAL A 45 -4.46 -6.89 17.22
CA VAL A 45 -3.64 -5.81 17.77
C VAL A 45 -3.66 -4.56 16.89
N VAL A 46 -3.66 -4.66 15.56
CA VAL A 46 -3.77 -3.50 14.66
C VAL A 46 -5.15 -2.87 14.75
N LEU A 47 -6.21 -3.68 14.79
CA LEU A 47 -7.58 -3.17 14.94
C LEU A 47 -7.79 -2.50 16.31
N LYS A 48 -7.23 -3.06 17.37
CA LYS A 48 -7.23 -2.45 18.71
C LYS A 48 -6.43 -1.15 18.72
N LEU A 49 -5.26 -1.12 18.07
CA LEU A 49 -4.44 0.08 17.92
C LEU A 49 -5.21 1.18 17.19
N GLN A 50 -5.90 0.88 16.08
CA GLN A 50 -6.75 1.87 15.41
C GLN A 50 -7.77 2.49 16.37
N ARG A 51 -8.51 1.66 17.10
CA ARG A 51 -9.53 2.13 18.07
C ARG A 51 -8.94 3.01 19.16
N VAL A 52 -7.78 2.63 19.71
CA VAL A 52 -7.08 3.44 20.71
C VAL A 52 -6.58 4.74 20.07
N CYS A 53 -5.91 4.72 18.93
CA CYS A 53 -5.40 5.93 18.28
C CYS A 53 -6.48 6.97 17.95
N PHE A 54 -7.73 6.54 17.68
CA PHE A 54 -8.85 7.45 17.43
C PHE A 54 -9.56 7.95 18.69
N ALA A 55 -9.29 7.37 19.87
CA ALA A 55 -9.83 7.89 21.13
C ALA A 55 -9.02 9.12 21.59
N GLN A 56 -9.72 10.22 21.91
CA GLN A 56 -9.09 11.49 22.31
C GLN A 56 -8.28 11.41 23.63
N THR A 57 -8.43 10.33 24.38
CA THR A 57 -7.81 10.13 25.70
C THR A 57 -6.61 9.19 25.69
N SER A 58 -6.15 8.77 24.50
CA SER A 58 -5.16 7.70 24.40
C SER A 58 -3.75 8.15 24.74
N THR A 59 -3.06 7.33 25.52
CA THR A 59 -1.71 7.60 25.98
C THR A 59 -0.69 6.71 25.28
N VAL A 60 0.58 7.13 25.32
CA VAL A 60 1.73 6.31 24.89
C VAL A 60 1.68 4.91 25.53
N LYS A 61 1.36 4.85 26.82
CA LYS A 61 1.35 3.60 27.58
C LYS A 61 0.29 2.63 27.08
N ASP A 62 -0.88 3.12 26.67
CA ASP A 62 -1.97 2.28 26.14
C ASP A 62 -1.53 1.60 24.84
N VAL A 63 -0.92 2.37 23.94
CA VAL A 63 -0.38 1.88 22.66
C VAL A 63 0.78 0.91 22.87
N SER A 64 1.71 1.23 23.77
CA SER A 64 2.83 0.36 24.11
C SER A 64 2.37 -0.97 24.71
N THR A 65 1.35 -0.96 25.56
CA THR A 65 0.81 -2.19 26.17
C THR A 65 0.18 -3.10 25.12
N LEU A 66 -0.56 -2.55 24.16
CA LEU A 66 -1.12 -3.33 23.05
C LEU A 66 -0.05 -3.98 22.18
N LEU A 67 1.06 -3.29 21.93
CA LEU A 67 2.13 -3.82 21.09
C LEU A 67 2.90 -4.96 21.74
N LEU A 68 2.99 -4.99 23.09
CA LEU A 68 3.69 -6.05 23.81
C LEU A 68 3.09 -7.45 23.57
N ASP A 69 1.81 -7.52 23.17
CA ASP A 69 1.15 -8.78 22.81
C ASP A 69 1.67 -9.37 21.49
N ASP A 70 2.35 -8.58 20.66
CA ASP A 70 2.92 -9.00 19.38
C ASP A 70 4.39 -8.60 19.26
N ALA A 71 5.27 -9.57 19.46
CA ALA A 71 6.72 -9.38 19.38
C ALA A 71 7.19 -8.92 17.99
N THR A 72 6.50 -9.33 16.92
CA THR A 72 6.87 -8.97 15.54
C THR A 72 6.60 -7.50 15.26
N LEU A 73 5.42 -7.00 15.68
CA LEU A 73 5.06 -5.59 15.60
C LEU A 73 5.90 -4.72 16.52
N THR A 74 6.13 -5.16 17.77
CA THR A 74 7.03 -4.47 18.70
C THR A 74 8.42 -4.27 18.09
N ALA A 75 8.99 -5.32 17.51
CA ALA A 75 10.30 -5.24 16.85
C ALA A 75 10.29 -4.28 15.65
N ALA A 76 9.22 -4.28 14.84
CA ALA A 76 9.08 -3.35 13.72
C ALA A 76 9.05 -1.88 14.18
N VAL A 77 8.26 -1.57 15.23
CA VAL A 77 8.16 -0.23 15.80
C VAL A 77 9.49 0.23 16.41
N ILE A 78 10.20 -0.65 17.14
CA ILE A 78 11.52 -0.32 17.70
C ILE A 78 12.56 -0.07 16.59
N ARG A 79 12.56 -0.88 15.52
CA ARG A 79 13.45 -0.65 14.36
C ARG A 79 13.17 0.71 13.72
N ALA A 80 11.90 1.05 13.50
CA ALA A 80 11.50 2.35 12.96
C ALA A 80 11.98 3.52 13.82
N ALA A 81 11.82 3.41 15.16
CA ALA A 81 12.26 4.43 16.12
C ALA A 81 13.79 4.65 16.13
N ASN A 82 14.55 3.69 15.62
CA ASN A 82 16.01 3.73 15.52
C ASN A 82 16.53 4.10 14.12
N SER A 83 15.63 4.38 13.17
CA SER A 83 16.01 4.83 11.85
C SER A 83 16.71 6.20 11.89
N ALA A 84 17.48 6.51 10.83
CA ALA A 84 18.32 7.70 10.76
C ALA A 84 17.55 9.02 10.89
N ILE A 85 16.26 9.05 10.52
CA ILE A 85 15.40 10.23 10.68
C ILE A 85 15.00 10.43 12.15
N PHE A 86 14.59 9.37 12.84
CA PHE A 86 14.02 9.49 14.19
C PHE A 86 15.05 9.39 15.32
N SER A 87 16.25 8.88 15.01
CA SER A 87 17.37 8.85 15.94
C SER A 87 18.51 9.75 15.43
N PRO A 88 18.54 11.04 15.78
CA PRO A 88 19.71 11.87 15.59
C PRO A 88 20.95 11.19 16.16
N ARG A 89 22.13 11.36 15.55
CA ARG A 89 23.40 10.72 15.99
C ARG A 89 23.76 10.96 17.47
N THR A 90 23.15 11.97 18.10
CA THR A 90 23.33 12.33 19.51
C THR A 90 22.40 11.59 20.47
N ASN A 91 21.35 10.91 19.98
CA ASN A 91 20.40 10.18 20.81
C ASN A 91 20.80 8.73 21.04
N ARG A 92 20.51 8.22 22.24
CA ARG A 92 20.70 6.80 22.56
C ARG A 92 19.73 5.93 21.74
N PRO A 93 20.16 4.72 21.34
CA PRO A 93 19.29 3.78 20.66
C PRO A 93 18.08 3.41 21.53
N CYS A 94 16.97 3.17 20.86
CA CYS A 94 15.73 2.72 21.45
C CYS A 94 15.73 1.23 21.69
N HIS A 95 15.56 0.83 22.95
CA HIS A 95 15.54 -0.57 23.38
C HIS A 95 14.20 -0.97 24.02
N ASP A 96 13.30 0.00 24.24
CA ASP A 96 12.00 -0.22 24.87
C ASP A 96 10.87 0.35 24.01
N ILE A 97 9.71 -0.30 24.07
CA ILE A 97 8.54 0.07 23.25
C ILE A 97 7.91 1.39 23.71
N ASN A 98 7.92 1.75 24.99
CA ASN A 98 7.41 3.05 25.45
C ASN A 98 8.26 4.19 24.91
N MET A 99 9.58 4.01 24.90
CA MET A 99 10.48 5.01 24.32
C MET A 99 10.29 5.11 22.81
N ALA A 100 10.04 3.99 22.12
CA ALA A 100 9.78 3.97 20.68
C ALA A 100 8.48 4.70 20.34
N VAL A 101 7.39 4.40 21.05
CA VAL A 101 6.09 5.05 20.85
C VAL A 101 6.16 6.54 21.21
N SER A 102 6.87 6.92 22.28
CA SER A 102 7.07 8.33 22.64
C SER A 102 7.86 9.11 21.57
N ARG A 103 8.86 8.47 20.96
CA ARG A 103 9.71 9.08 19.93
C ARG A 103 9.00 9.22 18.59
N LEU A 104 8.27 8.19 18.17
CA LEU A 104 7.56 8.17 16.89
C LEU A 104 6.25 8.93 16.94
N GLY A 105 5.54 8.87 18.07
CA GLY A 105 4.17 9.31 18.21
C GLY A 105 3.16 8.21 17.84
N ILE A 106 1.97 8.30 18.42
CA ILE A 106 0.92 7.28 18.34
C ILE A 106 0.46 7.02 16.90
N GLN A 107 0.24 8.07 16.11
CA GLN A 107 -0.24 7.95 14.73
C GLN A 107 0.77 7.23 13.82
N ARG A 108 2.07 7.52 13.97
CA ARG A 108 3.12 6.84 13.21
C ARG A 108 3.21 5.37 13.54
N VAL A 109 3.11 5.04 14.83
CA VAL A 109 3.12 3.66 15.31
C VAL A 109 1.97 2.86 14.70
N LEU A 110 0.78 3.45 14.60
CA LEU A 110 -0.34 2.82 13.92
C LEU A 110 -0.03 2.54 12.44
N GLY A 111 0.54 3.52 11.73
CA GLY A 111 0.97 3.35 10.34
C GLY A 111 1.96 2.19 10.18
N ILE A 112 3.03 2.18 10.98
CA ILE A 112 4.05 1.12 10.99
C ILE A 112 3.43 -0.25 11.27
N ALA A 113 2.59 -0.35 12.30
CA ALA A 113 1.99 -1.62 12.71
C ALA A 113 1.03 -2.17 11.64
N THR A 114 0.18 -1.30 11.10
CA THR A 114 -0.76 -1.65 10.01
C THR A 114 -0.01 -2.20 8.81
N ALA A 115 1.08 -1.53 8.46
CA ALA A 115 1.81 -1.82 7.26
C ALA A 115 2.72 -3.04 7.39
N HIS A 116 3.29 -3.28 8.57
CA HIS A 116 3.94 -4.55 8.89
C HIS A 116 2.94 -5.72 8.79
N ALA A 117 1.73 -5.56 9.32
CA ALA A 117 0.70 -6.60 9.23
C ALA A 117 0.32 -6.92 7.78
N ILE A 118 0.17 -5.92 6.92
CA ILE A 118 -0.12 -6.10 5.49
C ILE A 118 1.01 -6.85 4.78
N GLN A 119 2.27 -6.49 5.08
CA GLN A 119 3.42 -7.18 4.51
C GLN A 119 3.42 -8.66 4.90
N THR A 120 3.30 -8.96 6.20
CA THR A 120 3.27 -10.34 6.71
C THR A 120 2.13 -11.14 6.08
N LEU A 121 0.96 -10.52 5.94
CA LEU A 121 -0.21 -11.11 5.29
C LEU A 121 0.08 -11.55 3.84
N LYS A 122 0.76 -10.73 3.04
CA LYS A 122 1.11 -11.09 1.66
C LYS A 122 2.31 -12.06 1.56
N THR A 123 3.22 -12.10 2.54
CA THR A 123 4.44 -12.92 2.45
C THR A 123 4.35 -14.30 3.10
N SER A 124 3.45 -14.48 4.06
CA SER A 124 3.41 -15.64 4.96
C SER A 124 2.08 -16.40 4.91
N SER A 125 1.39 -16.36 3.76
CA SER A 125 0.12 -17.05 3.58
C SER A 125 0.29 -18.55 3.27
N PRO A 126 -0.60 -19.41 3.79
CA PRO A 126 -0.56 -20.85 3.56
C PRO A 126 -1.32 -21.27 2.29
N PHE A 127 -1.13 -20.57 1.16
CA PHE A 127 -1.76 -20.89 -0.13
C PHE A 127 -0.86 -21.77 -1.03
N SER A 128 -1.34 -22.09 -2.24
CA SER A 128 -0.53 -22.75 -3.28
C SER A 128 0.76 -21.97 -3.59
N GLU A 129 1.75 -22.65 -4.18
CA GLU A 129 3.04 -22.04 -4.52
C GLU A 129 2.87 -20.85 -5.50
N GLU A 130 2.03 -21.02 -6.52
CA GLU A 130 1.73 -20.00 -7.53
C GLU A 130 1.02 -18.80 -6.91
N CYS A 131 0.03 -19.04 -6.05
CA CYS A 131 -0.68 -18.00 -5.30
C CYS A 131 0.29 -17.20 -4.43
N ASN A 132 1.17 -17.89 -3.69
CA ASN A 132 2.15 -17.26 -2.82
C ASN A 132 3.21 -16.49 -3.61
N ALA A 133 3.63 -16.98 -4.78
CA ALA A 133 4.53 -16.26 -5.68
C ALA A 133 3.89 -14.94 -6.16
N LEU A 134 2.61 -14.97 -6.55
CA LEU A 134 1.86 -13.79 -6.96
C LEU A 134 1.71 -12.77 -5.80
N LEU A 135 1.41 -13.23 -4.58
CA LEU A 135 1.31 -12.35 -3.41
C LEU A 135 2.65 -11.71 -3.02
N LYS A 136 3.76 -12.45 -3.07
CA LYS A 136 5.11 -11.91 -2.81
C LYS A 136 5.52 -10.87 -3.86
N LYS A 137 5.15 -11.11 -5.12
CA LYS A 137 5.34 -10.17 -6.21
C LYS A 137 4.52 -8.90 -6.01
N SER A 138 3.23 -9.03 -5.68
CA SER A 138 2.38 -7.91 -5.28
C SER A 138 2.99 -7.15 -4.11
N ALA A 139 3.44 -7.82 -3.04
CA ALA A 139 4.05 -7.16 -1.89
C ALA A 139 5.31 -6.34 -2.26
N THR A 140 6.15 -6.86 -3.17
CA THR A 140 7.32 -6.13 -3.68
C THR A 140 6.90 -4.89 -4.47
N SER A 141 5.96 -5.04 -5.41
CA SER A 141 5.46 -3.93 -6.21
C SER A 141 4.73 -2.87 -5.38
N SER A 142 3.86 -3.27 -4.44
CA SER A 142 3.18 -2.34 -3.53
C SER A 142 4.20 -1.55 -2.69
N ARG A 143 5.30 -2.19 -2.27
CA ARG A 143 6.36 -1.51 -1.50
C ARG A 143 7.09 -0.47 -2.33
N GLU A 144 7.47 -0.80 -3.56
CA GLU A 144 8.13 0.15 -4.48
C GLU A 144 7.22 1.32 -4.85
N PHE A 145 5.95 1.03 -5.14
CA PHE A 145 4.94 2.04 -5.39
C PHE A 145 4.73 2.95 -4.17
N ALA A 146 4.56 2.37 -2.99
CA ALA A 146 4.39 3.09 -1.74
C ALA A 146 5.59 3.98 -1.40
N SER A 147 6.80 3.45 -1.49
CA SER A 147 8.01 4.22 -1.17
C SER A 147 8.21 5.36 -2.16
N THR A 148 7.86 5.15 -3.44
CA THR A 148 7.88 6.21 -4.46
C THR A 148 6.83 7.28 -4.18
N MET A 149 5.60 6.91 -3.81
CA MET A 149 4.56 7.86 -3.39
C MET A 149 5.01 8.70 -2.19
N ALA A 150 5.62 8.07 -1.18
CA ALA A 150 6.11 8.75 0.01
C ALA A 150 7.31 9.66 -0.28
N LEU A 151 8.23 9.24 -1.16
CA LEU A 151 9.34 10.06 -1.62
C LEU A 151 8.84 11.29 -2.40
N LEU A 152 7.90 11.10 -3.32
CA LEU A 152 7.24 12.20 -4.03
C LEU A 152 6.53 13.14 -3.06
N CYS A 153 5.80 12.61 -2.08
CA CYS A 153 5.16 13.42 -1.06
C CYS A 153 6.19 14.29 -0.32
N GLN A 154 7.35 13.74 0.04
CA GLN A 154 8.41 14.48 0.71
C GLN A 154 8.99 15.60 -0.18
N LYS A 155 9.22 15.33 -1.47
CA LYS A 155 9.75 16.32 -2.43
C LYS A 155 8.72 17.40 -2.74
N VAL A 156 7.46 17.04 -3.00
CA VAL A 156 6.38 18.01 -3.25
C VAL A 156 6.24 18.97 -2.07
N LYS A 157 6.27 18.48 -0.83
CA LYS A 157 6.19 19.35 0.37
C LYS A 157 7.36 20.33 0.50
N LYS A 158 8.52 20.04 -0.10
CA LYS A 158 9.67 20.96 -0.09
C LYS A 158 9.47 22.12 -1.07
N TYR A 159 8.75 21.89 -2.16
CA TYR A 159 8.47 22.87 -3.21
C TYR A 159 7.11 23.57 -3.04
N ASP A 160 6.23 23.03 -2.20
CA ASP A 160 4.92 23.61 -1.93
C ASP A 160 4.96 24.61 -0.77
N GLU A 161 4.94 25.91 -1.11
CA GLU A 161 4.93 27.01 -0.15
C GLU A 161 3.62 27.08 0.67
N THR A 162 2.56 26.38 0.26
CA THR A 162 1.26 26.42 0.93
C THR A 162 1.16 25.56 2.20
N HIS A 163 2.23 24.83 2.56
CA HIS A 163 2.35 24.04 3.80
C HIS A 163 1.15 23.07 4.04
N ARG A 164 0.72 22.36 3.00
CA ARG A 164 -0.46 21.47 3.02
C ARG A 164 -0.33 20.25 3.94
N GLU A 165 -1.49 19.71 4.29
CA GLU A 165 -1.73 18.51 5.09
C GLU A 165 -1.41 17.18 4.38
N LEU A 166 -0.43 17.14 3.46
CA LEU A 166 0.05 15.86 2.95
C LEU A 166 0.99 15.24 3.99
N GLU A 167 0.65 14.04 4.44
CA GLU A 167 1.48 13.22 5.33
C GLU A 167 2.22 12.14 4.54
N VAL A 168 3.53 12.06 4.73
CA VAL A 168 4.42 11.09 4.04
C VAL A 168 4.07 9.66 4.46
N GLU A 169 3.80 9.47 5.74
CA GLU A 169 3.43 8.19 6.33
C GLU A 169 2.08 7.69 5.79
N LYS A 170 1.12 8.60 5.59
CA LYS A 170 -0.16 8.29 4.96
C LYS A 170 0.02 7.94 3.48
N ALA A 171 0.85 8.66 2.72
CA ALA A 171 1.16 8.33 1.32
C ALA A 171 1.72 6.91 1.17
N LEU A 172 2.65 6.54 2.06
CA LEU A 172 3.23 5.20 2.11
C LEU A 172 2.17 4.13 2.39
N LEU A 173 1.34 4.35 3.41
CA LEU A 173 0.30 3.39 3.79
C LEU A 173 -0.72 3.20 2.67
N ILE A 174 -1.12 4.29 2.01
CA ILE A 174 -2.02 4.26 0.85
C ILE A 174 -1.42 3.40 -0.27
N GLY A 175 -0.16 3.63 -0.65
CA GLY A 175 0.48 2.86 -1.71
C GLY A 175 0.61 1.37 -1.38
N LEU A 176 0.87 1.02 -0.12
CA LEU A 176 0.99 -0.38 0.31
C LEU A 176 -0.35 -1.12 0.28
N LEU A 177 -1.43 -0.39 0.56
CA LEU A 177 -2.81 -0.90 0.61
C LEU A 177 -3.56 -0.83 -0.71
N ALA A 178 -3.03 -0.11 -1.71
CA ALA A 178 -3.72 0.16 -2.97
C ALA A 178 -4.26 -1.11 -3.63
N ASP A 179 -3.56 -2.24 -3.46
CA ASP A 179 -3.89 -3.52 -4.06
C ASP A 179 -4.17 -4.65 -3.06
N ILE A 180 -4.63 -4.31 -1.87
CA ILE A 180 -5.00 -5.32 -0.87
C ILE A 180 -6.07 -6.30 -1.37
N GLY A 181 -6.89 -5.89 -2.34
CA GLY A 181 -7.92 -6.70 -3.01
C GLY A 181 -7.40 -7.98 -3.65
N ILE A 182 -6.15 -8.02 -4.13
CA ILE A 182 -5.54 -9.26 -4.65
C ILE A 182 -5.58 -10.37 -3.60
N TYR A 183 -5.32 -10.04 -2.34
CA TYR A 183 -5.26 -11.05 -1.30
C TYR A 183 -6.60 -11.80 -1.19
N SER A 184 -7.70 -11.06 -1.10
CA SER A 184 -9.03 -11.67 -1.01
C SER A 184 -9.42 -12.42 -2.28
N ALA A 185 -8.98 -11.95 -3.45
CA ALA A 185 -9.19 -12.67 -4.71
C ALA A 185 -8.44 -14.01 -4.75
N VAL A 186 -7.17 -14.02 -4.32
CA VAL A 186 -6.34 -15.24 -4.19
C VAL A 186 -6.94 -16.19 -3.15
N LYS A 187 -7.39 -15.66 -2.00
CA LYS A 187 -8.06 -16.47 -0.98
C LYS A 187 -9.35 -17.10 -1.52
N ALA A 188 -10.17 -16.33 -2.23
CA ALA A 188 -11.38 -16.85 -2.86
C ALA A 188 -11.07 -17.93 -3.90
N PHE A 189 -9.96 -17.81 -4.63
CA PHE A 189 -9.48 -18.84 -5.54
C PHE A 189 -9.07 -20.12 -4.81
N GLN A 190 -8.35 -20.00 -3.69
CA GLN A 190 -8.00 -21.16 -2.85
C GLN A 190 -9.27 -21.90 -2.40
N HIS A 191 -10.28 -21.19 -1.90
CA HIS A 191 -11.57 -21.79 -1.55
C HIS A 191 -12.26 -22.44 -2.75
N TYR A 192 -12.26 -21.78 -3.91
CA TYR A 192 -12.81 -22.31 -5.15
C TYR A 192 -12.13 -23.63 -5.56
N THR A 193 -10.81 -23.73 -5.42
CA THR A 193 -10.07 -24.97 -5.70
C THR A 193 -10.27 -26.05 -4.63
N ASP A 194 -10.40 -25.67 -3.35
CA ASP A 194 -10.66 -26.60 -2.24
C ASP A 194 -12.03 -27.27 -2.35
N GLU A 195 -13.00 -26.61 -3.00
CA GLU A 195 -14.30 -27.18 -3.39
C GLU A 195 -14.20 -28.22 -4.54
N GLY A 196 -13.02 -28.42 -5.12
CA GLY A 196 -12.77 -29.34 -6.23
C GLY A 196 -12.97 -28.74 -7.62
N ASN A 197 -13.20 -27.42 -7.74
CA ASN A 197 -13.28 -26.76 -9.03
C ASN A 197 -11.87 -26.53 -9.61
N TYR A 198 -11.74 -26.65 -10.93
CA TYR A 198 -10.49 -26.35 -11.64
C TYR A 198 -10.61 -25.04 -12.42
N LEU A 199 -9.59 -24.21 -12.33
CA LEU A 199 -9.36 -23.09 -13.22
C LEU A 199 -7.85 -22.91 -13.37
N ASP A 200 -7.41 -22.76 -14.61
CA ASP A 200 -6.00 -22.52 -14.91
C ASP A 200 -5.51 -21.23 -14.24
N PHE A 201 -4.33 -21.29 -13.62
CA PHE A 201 -3.81 -20.19 -12.81
C PHE A 201 -3.52 -18.93 -13.64
N ASP A 202 -3.11 -19.06 -14.92
CA ASP A 202 -2.89 -17.92 -15.80
C ASP A 202 -4.21 -17.15 -15.98
N ILE A 203 -5.32 -17.86 -16.24
CA ILE A 203 -6.66 -17.27 -16.34
C ILE A 203 -7.12 -16.69 -14.98
N ALA A 204 -6.91 -17.43 -13.89
CA ALA A 204 -7.26 -16.98 -12.55
C ALA A 204 -6.54 -15.68 -12.17
N SER A 205 -5.26 -15.54 -12.54
CA SER A 205 -4.48 -14.33 -12.28
C SER A 205 -5.11 -13.10 -12.92
N HIS A 206 -5.63 -13.22 -14.15
CA HIS A 206 -6.37 -12.15 -14.83
C HIS A 206 -7.68 -11.79 -14.10
N VAL A 207 -8.38 -12.78 -13.52
CA VAL A 207 -9.54 -12.51 -12.66
C VAL A 207 -9.11 -11.71 -11.43
N PHE A 208 -8.01 -12.08 -10.75
CA PHE A 208 -7.54 -11.37 -9.56
C PHE A 208 -7.27 -9.89 -9.85
N TYR A 209 -6.59 -9.59 -10.95
CA TYR A 209 -6.33 -8.21 -11.35
C TYR A 209 -7.62 -7.45 -11.70
N SER A 210 -8.56 -8.11 -12.36
CA SER A 210 -9.83 -7.49 -12.80
C SER A 210 -10.73 -7.12 -11.62
N VAL A 211 -10.74 -7.91 -10.54
CA VAL A 211 -11.59 -7.65 -9.36
C VAL A 211 -10.86 -6.89 -8.25
N SER A 212 -9.53 -6.73 -8.35
CA SER A 212 -8.71 -6.18 -7.26
C SER A 212 -9.12 -4.76 -6.87
N LYS A 213 -9.46 -3.88 -7.83
CA LYS A 213 -9.83 -2.48 -7.55
C LYS A 213 -11.08 -2.40 -6.68
N GLU A 214 -12.13 -3.10 -7.08
CA GLU A 214 -13.40 -3.16 -6.36
C GLU A 214 -13.23 -3.89 -5.02
N ALA A 215 -12.42 -4.95 -4.97
CA ALA A 215 -12.09 -5.67 -3.75
C ALA A 215 -11.31 -4.80 -2.76
N SER A 216 -10.26 -4.10 -3.20
CA SER A 216 -9.53 -3.13 -2.38
C SER A 216 -10.46 -2.08 -1.82
N ARG A 217 -11.33 -1.48 -2.66
CA ARG A 217 -12.33 -0.52 -2.20
C ARG A 217 -13.26 -1.11 -1.14
N PHE A 218 -13.75 -2.34 -1.33
CA PHE A 218 -14.63 -3.01 -0.37
C PHE A 218 -13.91 -3.25 0.98
N ILE A 219 -12.68 -3.76 0.93
CA ILE A 219 -11.86 -4.05 2.12
C ILE A 219 -11.53 -2.76 2.88
N LEU A 220 -11.03 -1.74 2.19
CA LEU A 220 -10.63 -0.48 2.79
C LEU A 220 -11.80 0.25 3.44
N LYS A 221 -12.98 0.23 2.79
CA LYS A 221 -14.22 0.72 3.40
C LYS A 221 -14.61 -0.06 4.65
N SER A 222 -14.51 -1.39 4.60
CA SER A 222 -14.85 -2.26 5.73
C SER A 222 -13.92 -2.05 6.93
N TRP A 223 -12.66 -1.70 6.67
CA TRP A 223 -11.67 -1.34 7.70
C TRP A 223 -11.75 0.13 8.16
N GLY A 224 -12.63 0.94 7.57
CA GLY A 224 -12.82 2.33 7.97
C GLY A 224 -11.74 3.30 7.49
N PHE A 225 -10.97 2.94 6.45
CA PHE A 225 -10.05 3.88 5.81
C PHE A 225 -10.82 4.99 5.07
N ASP A 226 -10.21 6.18 5.05
CA ASP A 226 -10.81 7.37 4.43
C ASP A 226 -10.79 7.33 2.89
N LEU A 227 -11.36 8.38 2.29
CA LEU A 227 -11.50 8.48 0.84
C LEU A 227 -10.16 8.49 0.10
N ASP A 228 -9.05 8.93 0.70
CA ASP A 228 -7.76 9.00 -0.01
C ASP A 228 -7.28 7.59 -0.39
N PHE A 229 -7.47 6.61 0.50
CA PHE A 229 -7.18 5.19 0.24
C PHE A 229 -8.08 4.62 -0.85
N ILE A 230 -9.36 5.01 -0.85
CA ILE A 230 -10.35 4.50 -1.79
C ILE A 230 -10.09 5.06 -3.20
N GLU A 231 -9.81 6.36 -3.32
CA GLU A 231 -9.52 7.00 -4.60
C GLU A 231 -8.28 6.40 -5.26
N VAL A 232 -7.20 6.17 -4.49
CA VAL A 232 -5.97 5.57 -5.01
C VAL A 232 -6.18 4.10 -5.41
N SER A 233 -6.82 3.29 -4.56
CA SER A 233 -7.04 1.87 -4.87
C SER A 233 -7.96 1.63 -6.07
N THR A 234 -8.84 2.58 -6.37
CA THR A 234 -9.73 2.50 -7.54
C THR A 234 -9.21 3.24 -8.76
N ASN A 235 -8.14 4.03 -8.62
CA ASN A 235 -7.72 5.04 -9.59
C ASN A 235 -8.92 5.89 -10.07
N HIS A 236 -9.72 6.38 -9.12
CA HIS A 236 -10.91 7.14 -9.45
C HIS A 236 -11.11 8.26 -8.45
N ARG A 237 -11.15 9.50 -8.98
CA ARG A 237 -11.43 10.68 -8.17
C ARG A 237 -12.91 10.71 -7.80
N ILE A 238 -13.20 10.69 -6.51
CA ILE A 238 -14.56 10.74 -5.94
C ILE A 238 -14.89 12.17 -5.50
N ARG A 239 -13.91 12.90 -4.94
CA ARG A 239 -14.05 14.30 -4.52
C ARG A 239 -14.17 15.21 -5.75
N ARG A 240 -15.18 16.08 -5.77
CA ARG A 240 -15.37 17.10 -6.81
C ARG A 240 -14.50 18.31 -6.50
N GLU A 241 -13.84 18.85 -7.52
CA GLU A 241 -13.05 20.09 -7.50
C GLU A 241 -12.06 20.18 -6.32
N VAL A 242 -10.82 19.74 -6.58
CA VAL A 242 -9.71 19.96 -5.66
C VAL A 242 -8.66 20.74 -6.43
N ASP A 243 -8.46 22.01 -6.09
CA ASP A 243 -7.42 22.88 -6.67
C ASP A 243 -5.99 22.44 -6.24
N ASP A 244 -5.91 21.40 -5.41
CA ASP A 244 -4.72 20.96 -4.71
C ASP A 244 -4.28 19.53 -5.08
N VAL A 245 -2.97 19.26 -4.90
CA VAL A 245 -2.38 17.93 -5.09
C VAL A 245 -2.99 16.95 -4.08
N THR A 246 -3.67 15.92 -4.57
CA THR A 246 -4.22 14.85 -3.73
C THR A 246 -3.28 13.64 -3.66
N TYR A 247 -3.58 12.70 -2.75
CA TYR A 247 -2.92 11.39 -2.75
C TYR A 247 -3.13 10.61 -4.05
N LEU A 248 -4.25 10.83 -4.75
CA LEU A 248 -4.46 10.29 -6.09
C LEU A 248 -3.50 10.91 -7.10
N ASN A 249 -3.27 12.24 -7.06
CA ASN A 249 -2.24 12.86 -7.91
C ASN A 249 -0.84 12.29 -7.58
N LEU A 250 -0.49 12.11 -6.30
CA LEU A 250 0.76 11.44 -5.89
C LEU A 250 0.87 10.01 -6.41
N ALA A 251 -0.20 9.23 -6.35
CA ALA A 251 -0.26 7.87 -6.90
C ALA A 251 -0.02 7.86 -8.41
N THR A 252 -0.68 8.75 -9.16
CA THR A 252 -0.51 8.87 -10.62
C THR A 252 0.91 9.30 -10.99
N MET A 253 1.49 10.27 -10.26
CA MET A 253 2.88 10.69 -10.40
C MET A 253 3.85 9.55 -10.11
N ALA A 254 3.62 8.80 -9.04
CA ALA A 254 4.46 7.65 -8.68
C ALA A 254 4.43 6.58 -9.76
N ASN A 255 3.25 6.26 -10.30
CA ASN A 255 3.11 5.32 -11.40
C ASN A 255 3.86 5.80 -12.64
N HIS A 256 3.71 7.07 -13.01
CA HIS A 256 4.39 7.66 -14.17
C HIS A 256 5.92 7.63 -14.02
N LEU A 257 6.43 8.04 -12.86
CA LEU A 257 7.86 8.01 -12.56
C LEU A 257 8.41 6.59 -12.64
N LEU A 258 7.67 5.62 -12.09
CA LEU A 258 8.07 4.23 -12.20
C LEU A 258 8.12 3.80 -13.67
N LEU A 259 7.07 4.05 -14.47
CA LEU A 259 7.00 3.66 -15.89
C LEU A 259 8.20 4.21 -16.67
N PHE A 260 8.54 5.47 -16.42
CA PHE A 260 9.71 6.13 -17.00
C PHE A 260 11.00 5.37 -16.64
N ARG A 261 11.18 5.04 -15.36
CA ARG A 261 12.39 4.38 -14.87
C ARG A 261 12.52 2.92 -15.32
N ALA A 262 11.43 2.22 -15.57
CA ALA A 262 11.47 0.87 -16.14
C ALA A 262 11.59 0.85 -17.67
N ASN A 263 11.58 2.02 -18.32
CA ASN A 263 11.50 2.14 -19.78
C ASN A 263 10.33 1.32 -20.34
N ASP A 264 9.16 1.50 -19.72
CA ASP A 264 7.92 0.83 -20.07
C ASP A 264 7.13 1.67 -21.07
N ASP A 265 6.81 1.10 -22.23
CA ASP A 265 6.09 1.78 -23.33
C ASP A 265 4.69 2.25 -22.91
N ALA A 266 4.11 1.70 -21.84
CA ALA A 266 2.83 2.17 -21.30
C ALA A 266 2.87 3.62 -20.80
N ILE A 267 4.06 4.22 -20.65
CA ILE A 267 4.18 5.66 -20.33
C ILE A 267 3.61 6.55 -21.42
N ASP A 268 3.63 6.11 -22.69
CA ASP A 268 3.18 6.92 -23.83
C ASP A 268 1.67 7.21 -23.78
N ASP A 269 0.91 6.32 -23.13
CA ASP A 269 -0.54 6.45 -22.93
C ASP A 269 -0.90 6.97 -21.52
N HIS A 270 0.10 7.34 -20.69
CA HIS A 270 -0.10 7.68 -19.27
C HIS A 270 0.16 9.17 -18.98
N ASP A 271 -0.91 9.96 -19.09
CA ASP A 271 -0.93 11.38 -18.77
C ASP A 271 -0.97 11.66 -17.25
N VAL A 272 -0.26 12.71 -16.82
CA VAL A 272 -0.26 13.15 -15.42
C VAL A 272 -0.60 14.63 -15.31
N GLU A 273 -1.71 14.93 -14.64
CA GLU A 273 -2.03 16.28 -14.21
C GLU A 273 -1.26 16.60 -12.92
N ILE A 274 -0.33 17.56 -13.02
CA ILE A 274 0.56 17.95 -11.92
C ILE A 274 0.55 19.46 -11.71
N THR A 275 0.69 19.86 -10.44
CA THR A 275 1.01 21.23 -10.08
C THR A 275 2.49 21.52 -10.34
N LEU A 276 2.90 22.79 -10.24
CA LEU A 276 4.31 23.19 -10.35
C LEU A 276 5.20 22.40 -9.38
N ALA A 277 4.82 22.31 -8.10
CA ALA A 277 5.55 21.53 -7.10
C ALA A 277 5.62 20.03 -7.44
N GLY A 278 4.56 19.47 -8.02
CA GLY A 278 4.55 18.10 -8.55
C GLY A 278 5.55 17.92 -9.70
N ALA A 279 5.60 18.87 -10.62
CA ALA A 279 6.54 18.86 -11.75
C ALA A 279 8.00 18.96 -11.31
N GLU A 280 8.30 19.84 -10.35
CA GLU A 280 9.65 19.96 -9.78
C GLU A 280 10.09 18.68 -9.06
N ALA A 281 9.19 18.07 -8.28
CA ALA A 281 9.45 16.81 -7.61
C ALA A 281 9.72 15.66 -8.61
N LEU A 282 8.91 15.55 -9.66
CA LEU A 282 9.10 14.55 -10.72
C LEU A 282 10.43 14.77 -11.46
N TYR A 283 10.73 16.02 -11.84
CA TYR A 283 11.97 16.37 -12.53
C TYR A 283 13.21 16.03 -11.69
N GLU A 284 13.20 16.33 -10.39
CA GLU A 284 14.30 15.97 -9.49
C GLU A 284 14.51 14.45 -9.46
N LEU A 285 13.43 13.68 -9.25
CA LEU A 285 13.51 12.23 -9.08
C LEU A 285 13.78 11.48 -10.39
N SER A 286 13.31 11.99 -11.53
CA SER A 286 13.57 11.39 -12.85
C SER A 286 15.03 11.55 -13.27
N ASN A 287 15.71 12.60 -12.81
CA ASN A 287 17.13 12.85 -13.09
C ASN A 287 18.10 12.07 -12.18
N LEU A 288 17.61 11.41 -11.13
CA LEU A 288 18.45 10.51 -10.33
C LEU A 288 18.82 9.26 -11.12
N ASN A 289 20.08 8.85 -11.04
CA ASN A 289 20.47 7.52 -11.50
C ASN A 289 19.81 6.43 -10.61
N ASP A 290 19.82 5.18 -11.07
CA ASP A 290 19.13 4.08 -10.38
C ASP A 290 19.67 3.79 -8.99
N ALA A 291 20.97 3.99 -8.76
CA ALA A 291 21.57 3.76 -7.45
C ALA A 291 21.07 4.80 -6.44
N ASP A 292 21.10 6.08 -6.81
CA ASP A 292 20.68 7.18 -5.94
C ASP A 292 19.18 7.14 -5.67
N PHE A 293 18.37 6.82 -6.68
CA PHE A 293 16.93 6.63 -6.50
C PHE A 293 16.63 5.49 -5.52
N ARG A 294 17.31 4.34 -5.65
CA ARG A 294 17.17 3.23 -4.69
C ARG A 294 17.61 3.60 -3.29
N VAL A 295 18.65 4.44 -3.14
CA VAL A 295 19.08 4.94 -1.82
C VAL A 295 17.99 5.79 -1.18
N GLU A 296 17.37 6.71 -1.92
CA GLU A 296 16.26 7.53 -1.43
C GLU A 296 15.04 6.68 -1.04
N LEU A 297 14.65 5.70 -1.88
CA LEU A 297 13.56 4.76 -1.57
C LEU A 297 13.83 3.93 -0.30
N ASN A 298 15.06 3.40 -0.17
CA ASN A 298 15.46 2.65 1.01
C ASN A 298 15.49 3.54 2.25
N GLY A 299 15.83 4.82 2.09
CA GLY A 299 15.67 5.84 3.13
C GLY A 299 14.24 5.85 3.64
N ILE A 300 13.26 6.10 2.75
CA ILE A 300 11.83 6.12 3.10
C ILE A 300 11.37 4.86 3.83
N ILE A 301 11.70 3.68 3.29
CA ILE A 301 11.33 2.36 3.83
C ILE A 301 11.86 2.21 5.27
N ASN A 302 13.17 2.46 5.46
CA ASN A 302 13.81 2.37 6.77
C ASN A 302 13.22 3.36 7.77
N ASN A 303 12.94 4.58 7.32
CA ASN A 303 12.37 5.63 8.16
C ASN A 303 10.96 5.23 8.61
N CYS A 304 10.18 4.64 7.73
CA CYS A 304 8.82 4.24 8.04
C CYS A 304 8.70 2.83 8.63
N GLY A 305 9.81 2.16 8.97
CA GLY A 305 9.81 0.91 9.75
C GLY A 305 9.63 -0.39 8.96
N PHE A 306 9.90 -0.38 7.66
CA PHE A 306 9.69 -1.52 6.75
C PHE A 306 10.95 -2.30 6.44
#